data_AF-A0A2K8U4Y4-F1
#
_entry.id   AF-A0A2K8U4Y4-F1
#
_cell.length_a   1.000
_cell.length_b   1.000
_cell.length_c   1.000
_cell.angle_alpha   90.00
_cell.angle_beta   90.00
_cell.angle_gamma   90.00
#
_symmetry.space_group_name_H-M   'P 1'
#
loop_
_entity.id
_entity.type
_entity.pdbx_description
1 polymer ?
#
loop_
_entity_poly.entity_id
_entity_poly.type
_entity_poly.pdbx_seq_one_letter_code
_entity_poly.pdbx_strand_id
1 'polypeptide(L)' 'MSLLELALTLGYADESAFSRAFRRWSGTCPAVWRTGHRHL' A
#
# COMPACT_ATOMS: atom_id res chain seq x y z
N MET A 1 5.08 9.75 -4.64
CA MET A 1 4.42 9.66 -3.32
C MET A 1 4.89 8.40 -2.62
N SER A 2 5.25 8.49 -1.34
CA SER A 2 5.69 7.36 -0.53
C SER A 2 4.51 6.52 -0.01
N LEU A 3 4.78 5.31 0.46
CA LEU A 3 3.77 4.43 1.05
C LEU A 3 3.31 4.97 2.41
N LEU A 4 4.23 5.54 3.19
CA LEU A 4 3.93 6.21 4.46
C LEU A 4 2.99 7.40 4.28
N GLU A 5 3.27 8.29 3.33
CA GLU A 5 2.38 9.44 3.08
C GLU A 5 0.96 9.00 2.72
N LEU A 6 0.83 7.94 1.90
CA LEU A 6 -0.48 7.38 1.56
C LEU A 6 -1.16 6.78 2.80
N ALA A 7 -0.42 6.03 3.62
CA ALA A 7 -0.93 5.45 4.86
C ALA A 7 -1.46 6.52 5.82
N LEU A 8 -0.68 7.58 6.06
CA LEU A 8 -1.05 8.68 6.93
C LEU A 8 -2.23 9.48 6.38
N THR A 9 -2.28 9.73 5.08
CA THR A 9 -3.40 10.43 4.42
C THR A 9 -4.72 9.65 4.55
N LEU A 10 -4.63 8.31 4.56
CA LEU A 10 -5.77 7.42 4.75
C LEU A 10 -6.12 7.16 6.23
N GLY A 11 -5.39 7.76 7.18
CA GLY A 11 -5.63 7.63 8.62
C GLY A 11 -5.04 6.38 9.27
N TYR A 12 -4.10 5.70 8.61
CA TYR A 12 -3.35 4.61 9.24
C TYR A 12 -2.20 5.14 10.11
N ALA A 13 -1.90 4.43 11.19
CA ALA A 13 -0.82 4.79 12.10
C ALA A 13 0.58 4.68 11.46
N ASP A 14 0.76 3.74 10.53
CA ASP A 14 2.04 3.45 9.89
C ASP A 14 1.88 2.64 8.58
N GLU A 15 2.98 2.45 7.85
CA GLU A 15 3.01 1.70 6.60
C GLU A 15 2.59 0.22 6.75
N SER A 16 2.87 -0.41 7.89
CA SER A 16 2.56 -1.82 8.16
C SER A 16 1.07 -2.01 8.42
N ALA A 17 0.42 -1.08 9.11
CA ALA A 17 -1.03 -1.04 9.28
C ALA A 17 -1.74 -0.95 7.92
N PHE A 18 -1.31 -0.01 7.08
CA PHE A 18 -1.81 0.12 5.71
C PHE A 18 -1.54 -1.13 4.87
N SER A 19 -0.31 -1.66 4.88
CA SER A 19 0.06 -2.81 4.05
C SER A 19 -0.72 -4.08 4.40
N ARG A 20 -1.03 -4.30 5.68
CA ARG A 20 -1.89 -5.42 6.13
C ARG A 20 -3.31 -5.26 5.63
N ALA A 21 -3.90 -4.07 5.79
CA ALA A 21 -5.27 -3.78 5.33
C ALA A 21 -5.37 -3.88 3.79
N PHE A 22 -4.41 -3.28 3.08
CA PHE A 22 -4.35 -3.33 1.63
C PHE A 22 -4.22 -4.76 1.12
N ARG A 23 -3.34 -5.59 1.70
CA ARG A 23 -3.20 -7.00 1.30
C ARG A 23 -4.47 -7.81 1.56
N ARG A 24 -5.17 -7.55 2.68
CA ARG A 24 -6.46 -8.18 2.97
C ARG A 24 -7.52 -7.84 1.93
N TRP A 25 -7.51 -6.61 1.41
CA TRP A 25 -8.48 -6.13 0.42
C TRP A 25 -8.11 -6.50 -1.03
N SER A 26 -6.87 -6.25 -1.44
CA SER A 26 -6.40 -6.42 -2.82
C SER A 26 -5.81 -7.81 -3.13
N GLY A 27 -5.59 -8.63 -2.11
CA GLY A 27 -4.94 -9.93 -2.21
C GLY A 27 -3.41 -9.88 -2.33
N THR A 28 -2.79 -8.71 -2.50
CA THR A 28 -1.34 -8.57 -2.70
C THR A 28 -0.76 -7.39 -1.90
N CYS A 29 0.54 -7.39 -1.63
CA CYS A 29 1.18 -6.26 -0.95
C CYS A 29 1.26 -5.03 -1.88
N PRO A 30 1.17 -3.79 -1.35
CA PRO A 30 1.26 -2.56 -2.15
C PRO A 30 2.53 -2.43 -3.01
N ALA A 31 3.65 -3.00 -2.56
CA ALA A 31 4.91 -3.01 -3.31
C ALA A 31 4.80 -3.85 -4.60
N VAL A 32 4.22 -5.05 -4.51
CA VAL A 32 4.00 -5.97 -5.63
C VAL A 32 3.02 -5.35 -6.64
N TRP A 33 1.94 -4.77 -6.12
CA TRP A 33 0.97 -4.04 -6.94
C TRP A 33 1.67 -2.90 -7.71
N ARG A 34 2.42 -2.02 -7.05
CA ARG A 34 3.14 -0.93 -7.73
C ARG A 34 4.16 -1.40 -8.76
N THR A 35 4.88 -2.50 -8.53
CA THR A 35 5.80 -3.05 -9.53
C THR A 35 5.09 -3.65 -10.73
N GLY A 36 3.92 -4.28 -10.54
CA GLY A 36 3.11 -4.83 -11.65
C GLY A 36 2.49 -3.75 -12.54
N HIS A 37 2.18 -2.59 -11.98
CA HIS A 37 1.65 -1.43 -12.72
C HIS A 37 2.72 -0.58 -13.43
N ARG A 38 4.02 -0.90 -13.26
CA ARG A 38 5.14 -0.19 -13.93
C ARG A 38 5.48 -0.74 -15.32
N HIS A 39 4.64 -1.62 -15.88
CA HIS A 39 4.85 -2.27 -17.17
C HIS A 39 3.98 -1.72 -18.32
N LEU A 40 3.42 -0.51 -18.17
CA LEU A 40 2.73 0.22 -19.25
C LEU A 40 3.38 1.59 -19.46
#